data_AF-A0AAU8WTI6-F1
#
_entry.id   AF-A0AAU8WTI6-F1
#
_cell.length_a   1.000
_cell.length_b   1.000
_cell.length_c   1.000
_cell.angle_alpha   90.00
_cell.angle_beta   90.00
_cell.angle_gamma   90.00
#
_symmetry.space_group_name_H-M   'P 1'
#
loop_
_entity.id
_entity.type
_entity.pdbx_description
1 polymer ?
#
loop_
_entity_poly.entity_id
_entity_poly.type
_entity_poly.pdbx_seq_one_letter_code
_entity_poly.pdbx_strand_id
1 'polypeptide(L)'
;MSDIMLCSKLKPLGRLIKWLCGASYDFLRFIKYGGWRNQLSCEKKRNYYSVKVYHSLEKSMSFSNRNPDSGWGNAAILANILESALHYNNIGFHDHLGFDVLNKFVISNNGVTKTKLSDKVRKKLELINASWPKIKNHQYNESGIINLSRDELLSGVLDEPKKFFESRYSVREFSKERIERGLLLEAIELSLKTPSACNRQPWHVYYISDRKKN
;
A
#
# COMPACT_ATOMS: atom_id res chain seq x y z
N MET A 1 -46.04 24.64 24.11
CA MET A 1 -44.75 24.50 24.84
C MET A 1 -44.36 23.03 25.09
N SER A 2 -45.29 22.08 25.08
CA SER A 2 -45.06 20.65 25.34
C SER A 2 -44.34 19.89 24.22
N ASP A 3 -44.70 20.10 22.95
CA ASP A 3 -44.21 19.27 21.84
C ASP A 3 -42.75 19.51 21.49
N ILE A 4 -42.27 20.75 21.63
CA ILE A 4 -40.87 21.12 21.41
C ILE A 4 -39.97 20.44 22.45
N MET A 5 -40.43 20.36 23.71
CA MET A 5 -39.73 19.71 24.81
C MET A 5 -39.72 18.16 24.68
N LEU A 6 -40.78 17.59 24.10
CA LEU A 6 -40.85 16.16 23.80
C LEU A 6 -39.92 15.80 22.63
N CYS A 7 -39.95 16.59 21.56
CA CYS A 7 -39.03 16.44 20.42
C CYS A 7 -37.56 16.58 20.83
N SER A 8 -37.22 17.47 21.77
CA SER A 8 -35.84 17.61 22.26
C SER A 8 -35.36 16.40 23.06
N LYS A 9 -36.25 15.63 23.70
CA LYS A 9 -35.92 14.40 24.44
C LYS A 9 -35.89 13.15 23.55
N LEU A 10 -36.71 13.09 22.50
CA LEU A 10 -36.76 11.97 21.56
C LEU A 10 -35.62 11.99 20.51
N LYS A 11 -35.14 13.18 20.13
CA LYS A 11 -34.03 13.31 19.16
C LYS A 11 -32.73 12.63 19.62
N PRO A 12 -32.25 12.78 20.87
CA PRO A 12 -31.09 12.06 21.37
C PRO A 12 -31.26 10.53 21.31
N LEU A 13 -32.42 10.02 21.70
CA LEU A 13 -32.71 8.59 21.63
C LEU A 13 -32.69 8.07 20.19
N GLY A 14 -33.33 8.79 19.26
CA GLY A 14 -33.29 8.46 17.83
C GLY A 14 -31.87 8.51 17.24
N ARG A 15 -31.02 9.46 17.68
CA ARG A 15 -29.60 9.53 17.32
C ARG A 15 -28.83 8.33 17.87
N LEU A 16 -29.09 7.93 19.11
CA LEU A 16 -28.46 6.77 19.74
C LEU A 16 -28.84 5.47 19.00
N ILE A 17 -30.11 5.28 18.65
CA ILE A 17 -30.56 4.12 17.86
C ILE A 17 -29.89 4.12 16.49
N LYS A 18 -29.89 5.25 15.77
CA LYS A 18 -29.20 5.36 14.47
C LYS A 18 -27.71 5.05 14.58
N TRP A 19 -27.05 5.55 15.63
CA TRP A 19 -25.65 5.25 15.89
C TRP A 19 -25.43 3.77 16.18
N LEU A 20 -26.25 3.13 17.02
CA LEU A 20 -26.17 1.70 17.31
C LEU A 20 -26.37 0.84 16.05
N CYS A 21 -27.33 1.19 15.20
CA CYS A 21 -27.56 0.53 13.93
C CYS A 21 -26.35 0.69 12.99
N GLY A 22 -25.80 1.91 12.88
CA GLY A 22 -24.59 2.18 12.09
C GLY A 22 -23.37 1.43 12.61
N ALA A 23 -23.13 1.47 13.92
CA ALA A 23 -22.02 0.77 14.56
C ALA A 23 -22.13 -0.76 14.38
N SER A 24 -23.34 -1.32 14.51
CA SER A 24 -23.59 -2.75 14.28
C SER A 24 -23.35 -3.12 12.81
N TYR A 25 -23.82 -2.29 11.87
CA TYR A 25 -23.57 -2.46 10.44
C TYR A 25 -22.07 -2.47 10.13
N ASP A 26 -21.33 -1.49 10.63
CA ASP A 26 -19.89 -1.36 10.44
C ASP A 26 -19.12 -2.52 11.07
N PHE A 27 -19.52 -2.95 12.28
CA PHE A 27 -18.90 -4.09 12.95
C PHE A 27 -19.12 -5.40 12.18
N LEU A 28 -20.33 -5.67 11.71
CA LEU A 28 -20.62 -6.86 10.90
C LEU A 28 -19.80 -6.85 9.59
N ARG A 29 -19.66 -5.69 8.95
CA ARG A 29 -18.80 -5.53 7.78
C ARG A 29 -17.33 -5.74 8.12
N PHE A 30 -16.84 -5.23 9.24
CA PHE A 30 -15.49 -5.47 9.70
C PHE A 30 -15.24 -6.97 9.94
N ILE A 31 -16.15 -7.67 10.61
CA ILE A 31 -16.02 -9.11 10.84
C ILE A 31 -16.00 -9.89 9.51
N LYS A 32 -16.80 -9.49 8.52
CA LYS A 32 -16.90 -10.16 7.22
C LYS A 32 -15.75 -9.82 6.26
N TYR A 33 -15.31 -8.56 6.24
CA TYR A 33 -14.43 -7.99 5.21
C TYR A 33 -13.12 -7.43 5.72
N GLY A 34 -12.94 -7.26 7.04
CA GLY A 34 -11.83 -6.53 7.68
C GLY A 34 -10.45 -7.18 7.62
N GLY A 35 -10.19 -8.11 6.70
CA GLY A 35 -8.86 -8.70 6.45
C GLY A 35 -8.25 -9.53 7.58
N TRP A 36 -8.82 -9.54 8.80
CA TRP A 36 -8.23 -10.11 10.02
C TRP A 36 -8.02 -11.63 9.98
N ARG A 37 -8.75 -12.35 9.11
CA ARG A 37 -8.65 -13.82 8.99
C ARG A 37 -7.46 -14.31 8.14
N ASN A 38 -6.66 -13.40 7.54
CA ASN A 38 -5.41 -13.68 6.81
C ASN A 38 -5.39 -15.03 6.05
N GLN A 39 -6.33 -15.22 5.13
CA GLN A 39 -6.47 -16.48 4.38
C GLN A 39 -5.47 -16.52 3.23
N LEU A 40 -4.37 -17.27 3.42
CA LEU A 40 -3.27 -17.35 2.45
C LEU A 40 -3.60 -18.16 1.18
N SER A 41 -4.66 -18.98 1.20
CA SER A 41 -5.09 -19.74 0.01
C SER A 41 -5.76 -18.88 -1.06
N CYS A 42 -6.32 -17.74 -0.67
CA CYS A 42 -6.95 -16.81 -1.60
C CYS A 42 -5.91 -15.77 -2.06
N GLU A 43 -5.56 -15.79 -3.35
CA GLU A 43 -4.58 -14.89 -3.97
C GLU A 43 -4.80 -13.42 -3.56
N LYS A 44 -6.01 -12.88 -3.74
CA LYS A 44 -6.33 -11.48 -3.42
C LYS A 44 -6.06 -11.11 -1.96
N LYS A 45 -6.49 -11.97 -1.02
CA LYS A 45 -6.29 -11.75 0.43
C LYS A 45 -4.81 -11.89 0.80
N ARG A 46 -4.14 -12.90 0.25
CA ARG A 46 -2.71 -13.12 0.44
C ARG A 46 -1.88 -11.96 -0.10
N ASN A 47 -2.16 -11.48 -1.31
CA ASN A 47 -1.45 -10.36 -1.94
C ASN A 47 -1.62 -9.08 -1.11
N TYR A 48 -2.83 -8.77 -0.63
CA TYR A 48 -3.07 -7.65 0.28
C TYR A 48 -2.23 -7.74 1.57
N TYR A 49 -2.12 -8.95 2.14
CA TYR A 49 -1.30 -9.18 3.32
C TYR A 49 0.20 -9.11 3.00
N SER A 50 0.63 -9.69 1.88
CA SER A 50 2.01 -9.68 1.37
C SER A 50 2.55 -8.25 1.31
N VAL A 51 1.78 -7.29 0.75
CA VAL A 51 2.18 -5.87 0.71
C VAL A 51 2.56 -5.31 2.06
N LYS A 52 1.74 -5.58 3.09
CA LYS A 52 2.04 -5.10 4.44
C LYS A 52 3.36 -5.66 4.96
N VAL A 53 3.62 -6.94 4.67
CA VAL A 53 4.79 -7.65 5.18
C VAL A 53 6.05 -7.24 4.44
N TYR A 54 6.08 -7.28 3.10
CA TYR A 54 7.29 -6.91 2.36
C TYR A 54 7.61 -5.43 2.50
N HIS A 55 6.61 -4.54 2.59
CA HIS A 55 6.87 -3.12 2.78
C HIS A 55 7.55 -2.82 4.12
N SER A 56 7.28 -3.62 5.16
CA SER A 56 8.01 -3.52 6.42
C SER A 56 9.49 -3.89 6.28
N LEU A 57 9.83 -4.78 5.34
CA LEU A 57 11.22 -5.11 4.99
C LEU A 57 11.84 -4.01 4.14
N GLU A 58 11.13 -3.43 3.18
CA GLU A 58 11.61 -2.26 2.43
C GLU A 58 11.99 -1.13 3.38
N LYS A 59 11.11 -0.81 4.34
CA LYS A 59 11.38 0.18 5.38
C LYS A 59 12.56 -0.20 6.25
N SER A 60 12.72 -1.46 6.64
CA SER A 60 13.89 -1.86 7.42
C SER A 60 15.18 -1.70 6.62
N MET A 61 15.16 -1.97 5.32
CA MET A 61 16.29 -1.82 4.41
C MET A 61 16.64 -0.35 4.10
N SER A 62 15.70 0.58 4.24
CA SER A 62 15.92 1.99 3.89
C SER A 62 16.70 2.80 4.92
N PHE A 63 17.05 2.23 6.08
CA PHE A 63 17.82 2.93 7.11
C PHE A 63 19.33 2.79 6.88
N SER A 64 20.06 3.90 6.90
CA SER A 64 21.51 3.93 6.70
C SER A 64 22.28 3.18 7.81
N ASN A 65 21.83 3.31 9.06
CA ASN A 65 22.38 2.59 10.21
C ASN A 65 21.38 1.52 10.70
N ARG A 66 21.18 0.50 9.88
CA ARG A 66 20.24 -0.59 10.15
C ARG A 66 20.85 -1.61 11.12
N ASN A 67 20.08 -2.03 12.14
CA ASN A 67 20.40 -3.25 12.89
C ASN A 67 20.17 -4.48 11.98
N PRO A 68 21.21 -5.26 11.62
CA PRO A 68 21.10 -6.39 10.70
C PRO A 68 20.19 -7.52 11.23
N ASP A 69 19.99 -7.60 12.55
CA ASP A 69 19.11 -8.60 13.17
C ASP A 69 17.62 -8.20 13.12
N SER A 70 17.31 -6.99 12.68
CA SER A 70 15.93 -6.51 12.50
C SER A 70 15.30 -7.01 11.20
N GLY A 71 13.98 -7.19 11.19
CA GLY A 71 13.21 -7.58 10.01
C GLY A 71 13.11 -9.08 9.74
N TRP A 72 13.96 -9.93 10.34
CA TRP A 72 13.92 -11.39 10.13
C TRP A 72 12.60 -12.06 10.52
N GLY A 73 11.87 -11.51 11.50
CA GLY A 73 10.51 -11.95 11.83
C GLY A 73 9.53 -11.77 10.66
N ASN A 74 9.57 -10.61 10.00
CA ASN A 74 8.73 -10.33 8.82
C ASN A 74 9.23 -11.10 7.59
N ALA A 75 10.54 -11.32 7.48
CA ALA A 75 11.11 -12.17 6.43
C ALA A 75 10.61 -13.62 6.54
N ALA A 76 10.50 -14.16 7.75
CA ALA A 76 9.92 -15.48 7.99
C ALA A 76 8.43 -15.55 7.65
N ILE A 77 7.66 -14.52 8.01
CA ILE A 77 6.24 -14.41 7.62
C ILE A 77 6.13 -14.37 6.09
N LEU A 78 6.94 -13.55 5.42
CA LEU A 78 6.92 -13.42 3.96
C LEU A 78 7.30 -14.74 3.28
N ALA A 79 8.30 -15.46 3.77
CA ALA A 79 8.65 -16.78 3.26
C ALA A 79 7.47 -17.78 3.36
N ASN A 80 6.69 -17.74 4.45
CA ASN A 80 5.47 -18.58 4.59
C ASN A 80 4.36 -18.17 3.60
N ILE A 81 4.21 -16.87 3.35
CA ILE A 81 3.26 -16.34 2.36
C ILE A 81 3.62 -16.86 0.96
N LEU A 82 4.89 -16.76 0.57
CA LEU A 82 5.37 -17.18 -0.76
C LEU A 82 5.29 -18.70 -0.95
N GLU A 83 5.60 -19.48 0.09
CA GLU A 83 5.40 -20.93 0.07
C GLU A 83 3.92 -21.28 -0.11
N SER A 84 3.00 -20.54 0.51
CA SER A 84 1.56 -20.72 0.30
C SER A 84 1.18 -20.42 -1.15
N ALA A 85 1.75 -19.37 -1.76
CA ALA A 85 1.50 -19.03 -3.16
C ALA A 85 1.93 -20.14 -4.12
N LEU A 86 3.10 -20.77 -3.86
CA LEU A 86 3.58 -21.95 -4.59
C LEU A 86 2.67 -23.16 -4.37
N HIS A 87 2.33 -23.45 -3.12
CA HIS A 87 1.50 -24.61 -2.76
C HIS A 87 0.12 -24.58 -3.42
N TYR A 88 -0.54 -23.41 -3.44
CA TYR A 88 -1.85 -23.24 -4.08
C TYR A 88 -1.76 -22.93 -5.58
N ASN A 89 -0.55 -22.81 -6.13
CA ASN A 89 -0.29 -22.51 -7.53
C ASN A 89 -1.11 -21.32 -8.07
N ASN A 90 -1.22 -20.24 -7.28
CA ASN A 90 -2.03 -19.07 -7.61
C ASN A 90 -1.28 -17.77 -7.33
N ILE A 91 -0.04 -17.67 -7.80
CA ILE A 91 0.88 -16.56 -7.55
C ILE A 91 0.31 -15.26 -8.16
N GLY A 92 0.19 -14.22 -7.34
CA GLY A 92 -0.26 -12.90 -7.76
C GLY A 92 0.87 -11.88 -7.87
N PHE A 93 0.52 -10.68 -8.33
CA PHE A 93 1.45 -9.56 -8.54
C PHE A 93 2.31 -9.21 -7.30
N HIS A 94 1.70 -9.11 -6.13
CA HIS A 94 2.40 -8.78 -4.88
C HIS A 94 3.15 -9.96 -4.26
N ASP A 95 2.86 -11.19 -4.70
CA ASP A 95 3.71 -12.33 -4.35
C ASP A 95 5.05 -12.23 -5.11
N HIS A 96 5.05 -11.80 -6.38
CA HIS A 96 6.28 -11.54 -7.13
C HIS A 96 7.12 -10.40 -6.54
N LEU A 97 6.49 -9.28 -6.18
CA LEU A 97 7.20 -8.19 -5.48
C LEU A 97 7.75 -8.66 -4.13
N GLY A 98 6.94 -9.39 -3.35
CA GLY A 98 7.38 -9.94 -2.07
C GLY A 98 8.57 -10.89 -2.20
N PHE A 99 8.59 -11.71 -3.25
CA PHE A 99 9.71 -12.60 -3.57
C PHE A 99 11.00 -11.82 -3.87
N ASP A 100 10.94 -10.77 -4.69
CA ASP A 100 12.10 -9.93 -5.01
C ASP A 100 12.61 -9.17 -3.77
N VAL A 101 11.70 -8.58 -2.98
CA VAL A 101 12.04 -7.91 -1.71
C VAL A 101 12.69 -8.88 -0.72
N LEU A 102 12.19 -10.11 -0.59
CA LEU A 102 12.77 -11.12 0.29
C LEU A 102 14.19 -11.50 -0.15
N ASN A 103 14.40 -11.69 -1.46
CA ASN A 103 15.73 -11.96 -2.01
C ASN A 103 16.70 -10.80 -1.70
N LYS A 104 16.31 -9.56 -2.00
CA LYS A 104 17.11 -8.34 -1.69
C LYS A 104 17.42 -8.23 -0.20
N PHE A 105 16.44 -8.49 0.67
CA PHE A 105 16.62 -8.47 2.12
C PHE A 105 17.65 -9.50 2.58
N VAL A 106 17.55 -10.75 2.12
CA VAL A 106 18.47 -11.84 2.51
C VAL A 106 19.89 -11.59 1.98
N ILE A 107 20.02 -11.10 0.75
CA ILE A 107 21.31 -10.70 0.14
C ILE A 107 21.95 -9.57 0.94
N SER A 108 21.20 -8.52 1.27
CA SER A 108 21.71 -7.36 2.01
C SER A 108 22.17 -7.69 3.44
N ASN A 109 21.78 -8.85 3.98
CA ASN A 109 22.19 -9.32 5.31
C ASN A 109 23.09 -10.56 5.23
N ASN A 110 23.58 -10.95 4.05
CA ASN A 110 24.38 -12.15 3.91
C ASN A 110 25.70 -12.06 4.69
N GLY A 111 26.04 -13.10 5.45
CA GLY A 111 27.25 -13.15 6.29
C GLY A 111 27.23 -12.28 7.55
N VAL A 112 26.28 -11.35 7.70
CA VAL A 112 26.20 -10.43 8.85
C VAL A 112 25.39 -11.03 9.99
N THR A 113 24.12 -11.37 9.76
CA THR A 113 23.26 -11.99 10.78
C THR A 113 23.36 -13.50 10.75
N LYS A 114 23.61 -14.10 11.92
CA LYS A 114 23.78 -15.54 12.15
C LYS A 114 22.89 -16.03 13.29
N THR A 115 21.58 -15.85 13.14
CA THR A 115 20.58 -16.36 14.10
C THR A 115 19.91 -17.62 13.57
N LYS A 116 19.35 -18.44 14.46
CA LYS A 116 18.54 -19.60 14.07
C LYS A 116 17.39 -19.22 13.12
N LEU A 117 16.81 -18.03 13.32
CA LEU A 117 15.72 -17.53 12.49
C LEU A 117 16.22 -17.15 11.09
N SER A 118 17.35 -16.44 10.99
CA SER A 118 17.92 -16.08 9.68
C SER A 118 18.29 -17.31 8.86
N ASP A 119 18.87 -18.32 9.50
CA ASP A 119 19.25 -19.57 8.82
C ASP A 119 18.02 -20.32 8.31
N LYS A 120 16.94 -20.35 9.10
CA LYS A 120 15.66 -20.94 8.67
C LYS A 120 15.07 -20.20 7.47
N VAL A 121 15.11 -18.86 7.48
CA VAL A 121 14.62 -18.04 6.36
C VAL A 121 15.46 -18.26 5.10
N ARG A 122 16.79 -18.30 5.21
CA ARG A 122 17.70 -18.58 4.09
C ARG A 122 17.40 -19.92 3.43
N LYS A 123 17.35 -21.00 4.24
CA LYS A 123 17.01 -22.35 3.75
C LYS A 123 15.64 -22.39 3.07
N LYS A 124 14.65 -21.70 3.65
CA LYS A 124 13.31 -21.64 3.06
C LYS A 124 13.31 -20.87 1.74
N LEU A 125 14.04 -19.76 1.66
CA LEU A 125 14.19 -18.99 0.43
C LEU A 125 14.88 -19.79 -0.67
N GLU A 126 15.90 -20.61 -0.35
CA GLU A 126 16.55 -21.50 -1.33
C GLU A 126 15.55 -22.47 -1.98
N LEU A 127 14.68 -23.09 -1.17
CA LEU A 127 13.61 -23.96 -1.66
C LEU A 127 12.60 -23.20 -2.53
N ILE A 128 12.18 -22.01 -2.09
CA ILE A 128 11.27 -21.14 -2.85
C ILE A 128 11.90 -20.76 -4.19
N ASN A 129 13.16 -20.33 -4.20
CA ASN A 129 13.90 -19.94 -5.40
C ASN A 129 13.97 -21.07 -6.43
N ALA A 130 14.13 -22.32 -5.99
CA ALA A 130 14.17 -23.48 -6.88
C ALA A 130 12.83 -23.75 -7.59
N SER A 131 11.71 -23.39 -6.95
CA SER A 131 10.35 -23.62 -7.48
C SER A 131 9.69 -22.37 -8.06
N TRP A 132 10.26 -21.18 -7.86
CA TRP A 132 9.64 -19.93 -8.28
C TRP A 132 9.64 -19.78 -9.81
N PRO A 133 8.51 -19.39 -10.43
CA PRO A 133 8.49 -19.19 -11.88
C PRO A 133 9.45 -18.11 -12.34
N LYS A 134 10.28 -18.42 -13.34
CA LYS A 134 11.13 -17.43 -14.00
C LYS A 134 10.27 -16.53 -14.87
N ILE A 135 10.06 -15.29 -14.45
CA ILE A 135 9.35 -14.29 -15.26
C ILE A 135 10.34 -13.64 -16.23
N LYS A 136 9.99 -13.60 -17.52
CA LYS A 136 10.83 -12.99 -18.57
C LYS A 136 10.69 -11.45 -18.67
N ASN A 137 9.78 -10.85 -17.92
CA ASN A 137 9.45 -9.43 -18.06
C ASN A 137 10.06 -8.58 -16.94
N HIS A 138 10.75 -7.51 -17.34
CA HIS A 138 11.28 -6.40 -16.51
C HIS A 138 10.21 -5.60 -15.71
N GLN A 139 8.99 -6.10 -15.61
CA GLN A 139 7.85 -5.38 -15.04
C GLN A 139 7.95 -5.16 -13.52
N TYR A 140 8.91 -5.79 -12.85
CA TYR A 140 9.08 -5.79 -11.39
C TYR A 140 10.38 -5.12 -10.92
N ASN A 141 11.08 -4.38 -11.79
CA ASN A 141 12.40 -3.80 -11.50
C ASN A 141 12.42 -2.75 -10.37
N GLU A 142 11.25 -2.33 -9.85
CA GLU A 142 11.13 -1.24 -8.87
C GLU A 142 10.82 -1.71 -7.43
N SER A 143 10.98 -2.99 -7.10
CA SER A 143 10.75 -3.46 -5.72
C SER A 143 11.94 -3.15 -4.79
N GLY A 144 11.71 -3.05 -3.47
CA GLY A 144 12.79 -2.90 -2.50
C GLY A 144 12.99 -1.44 -2.08
N ILE A 145 14.23 -0.97 -2.12
CA ILE A 145 14.59 0.41 -1.75
C ILE A 145 15.06 1.20 -2.96
N ILE A 146 14.76 2.49 -2.95
CA ILE A 146 15.29 3.45 -3.91
C ILE A 146 16.43 4.20 -3.22
N ASN A 147 17.60 4.20 -3.84
CA ASN A 147 18.72 5.03 -3.40
C ASN A 147 18.61 6.38 -4.10
N LEU A 148 18.58 7.46 -3.32
CA LEU A 148 18.59 8.83 -3.83
C LEU A 148 19.75 9.57 -3.19
N SER A 149 20.49 10.31 -4.00
CA SER A 149 21.47 11.27 -3.55
C SER A 149 20.77 12.49 -2.94
N ARG A 150 21.55 13.29 -2.19
CA ARG A 150 21.06 14.56 -1.63
C ARG A 150 20.65 15.53 -2.75
N ASP A 151 21.41 15.58 -3.84
CA ASP A 151 21.14 16.51 -4.94
C ASP A 151 19.87 16.12 -5.70
N GLU A 152 19.66 14.82 -5.95
CA GLU A 152 18.39 14.33 -6.50
C GLU A 152 17.20 14.67 -5.59
N LEU A 153 17.35 14.53 -4.27
CA LEU A 153 16.29 14.87 -3.32
C LEU A 153 15.97 16.37 -3.29
N LEU A 154 16.99 17.22 -3.47
CA LEU A 154 16.86 18.68 -3.43
C LEU A 154 16.49 19.29 -4.78
N SER A 155 16.49 18.51 -5.86
CA SER A 155 16.16 18.98 -7.22
C SER A 155 14.75 19.57 -7.37
N GLY A 156 13.80 19.17 -6.50
CA GLY A 156 12.40 19.59 -6.54
C GLY A 156 12.03 20.75 -5.61
N VAL A 157 13.01 21.46 -5.05
CA VAL A 157 12.73 22.59 -4.15
C VAL A 157 12.18 23.78 -4.96
N LEU A 158 11.03 24.30 -4.55
CA LEU A 158 10.44 25.50 -5.15
C LEU A 158 11.20 26.76 -4.69
N ASP A 159 11.39 27.73 -5.59
CA ASP A 159 12.03 29.01 -5.28
C ASP A 159 11.21 29.84 -4.26
N GLU A 160 9.88 29.87 -4.43
CA GLU A 160 8.94 30.57 -3.53
C GLU A 160 7.87 29.61 -2.98
N PRO A 161 8.19 28.67 -2.05
CA PRO A 161 7.25 27.64 -1.60
C PRO A 161 5.96 28.22 -1.01
N LYS A 162 6.08 29.30 -0.23
CA LYS A 162 4.94 29.97 0.40
C LYS A 162 3.93 30.46 -0.63
N LYS A 163 4.42 31.17 -1.65
CA LYS A 163 3.59 31.75 -2.72
C LYS A 163 2.85 30.67 -3.50
N PHE A 164 3.49 29.53 -3.77
CA PHE A 164 2.86 28.37 -4.42
C PHE A 164 1.65 27.84 -3.63
N PHE A 165 1.78 27.69 -2.30
CA PHE A 165 0.66 27.23 -1.48
C PHE A 165 -0.44 28.30 -1.32
N GLU A 166 -0.06 29.58 -1.22
CA GLU A 166 -0.98 30.71 -1.10
C GLU A 166 -1.75 31.01 -2.40
N SER A 167 -1.24 30.60 -3.56
CA SER A 167 -1.94 30.75 -4.85
C SER A 167 -3.02 29.70 -5.10
N ARG A 168 -3.17 28.70 -4.24
CA ARG A 168 -4.11 27.58 -4.47
C ARG A 168 -5.53 27.94 -4.00
N TYR A 169 -6.45 28.09 -4.96
CA TYR A 169 -7.87 28.32 -4.71
C TYR A 169 -8.75 27.30 -5.44
N SER A 170 -9.96 27.06 -4.93
CA SER A 170 -10.99 26.30 -5.65
C SER A 170 -11.68 27.21 -6.67
N VAL A 171 -11.35 27.04 -7.95
CA VAL A 171 -11.96 27.76 -9.07
C VAL A 171 -13.22 27.02 -9.54
N ARG A 172 -14.32 27.75 -9.80
CA ARG A 172 -15.61 27.19 -10.24
C ARG A 172 -16.05 27.63 -11.63
N GLU A 173 -15.38 28.63 -12.20
CA GLU A 173 -15.61 29.10 -13.55
C GLU A 173 -14.45 28.65 -14.42
N PHE A 174 -14.75 27.94 -15.51
CA PHE A 174 -13.75 27.33 -16.38
C PHE A 174 -13.88 27.89 -17.79
N SER A 175 -12.76 28.02 -18.49
CA SER A 175 -12.76 28.40 -19.90
C SER A 175 -13.41 27.31 -20.76
N LYS A 176 -13.75 27.65 -22.01
CA LYS A 176 -14.27 26.68 -23.00
C LYS A 176 -13.15 25.83 -23.63
N GLU A 177 -11.90 26.17 -23.35
CA GLU A 177 -10.73 25.49 -23.92
C GLU A 177 -10.62 24.08 -23.35
N ARG A 178 -10.25 23.13 -24.22
CA ARG A 178 -10.04 21.75 -23.80
C ARG A 178 -8.60 21.57 -23.34
N ILE A 179 -8.42 20.88 -22.23
CA ILE A 179 -7.11 20.46 -21.75
C ILE A 179 -6.64 19.27 -22.58
N GLU A 180 -5.37 19.27 -22.97
CA GLU A 180 -4.75 18.14 -23.65
C GLU A 180 -4.73 16.90 -22.75
N ARG A 181 -5.02 15.73 -23.32
CA ARG A 181 -5.00 14.47 -22.58
C ARG A 181 -3.62 14.17 -21.98
N GLY A 182 -2.53 14.52 -22.67
CA GLY A 182 -1.16 14.33 -22.17
C GLY A 182 -0.94 15.03 -20.84
N LEU A 183 -1.31 16.32 -20.76
CA LEU A 183 -1.20 17.10 -19.54
C LEU A 183 -2.02 16.53 -18.37
N LEU A 184 -3.20 15.98 -18.64
CA LEU A 184 -4.01 15.31 -17.62
C LEU A 184 -3.34 14.04 -17.09
N LEU A 185 -2.74 13.24 -17.99
CA LEU A 185 -2.04 12.02 -17.60
C LEU A 185 -0.79 12.34 -16.78
N GLU A 186 -0.02 13.34 -17.19
CA GLU A 186 1.15 13.82 -16.44
C GLU A 186 0.75 14.29 -15.03
N ALA A 187 -0.32 15.07 -14.90
CA ALA A 187 -0.82 15.50 -13.60
C ALA A 187 -1.23 14.31 -12.72
N ILE A 188 -1.83 13.27 -13.30
CA ILE A 188 -2.17 12.03 -12.59
C ILE A 188 -0.89 11.30 -12.15
N GLU A 189 0.08 11.13 -13.03
CA GLU A 189 1.37 10.47 -12.72
C GLU A 189 2.12 11.19 -11.59
N LEU A 190 2.15 12.53 -11.62
CA LEU A 190 2.72 13.33 -10.53
C LEU A 190 1.97 13.11 -9.21
N SER A 191 0.63 13.02 -9.25
CA SER A 191 -0.17 12.78 -8.04
C SER A 191 0.10 11.42 -7.39
N LEU A 192 0.54 10.41 -8.16
CA LEU A 192 0.88 9.08 -7.64
C LEU A 192 2.11 9.07 -6.73
N LYS A 193 2.91 10.16 -6.70
CA LYS A 193 3.99 10.35 -5.72
C LYS A 193 3.48 10.55 -4.28
N THR A 194 2.17 10.75 -4.09
CA THR A 194 1.56 10.87 -2.76
C THR A 194 1.80 9.59 -1.93
N PRO A 195 2.33 9.69 -0.70
CA PRO A 195 2.55 8.51 0.13
C PRO A 195 1.24 7.79 0.45
N SER A 196 1.27 6.46 0.51
CA SER A 196 0.12 5.64 0.89
C SER A 196 0.50 4.60 1.94
N ALA A 197 -0.49 4.16 2.74
CA ALA A 197 -0.27 3.15 3.76
C ALA A 197 0.27 1.84 3.13
N CYS A 198 1.46 1.43 3.57
CA CYS A 198 2.21 0.29 3.03
C CYS A 198 2.51 0.37 1.52
N ASN A 199 2.59 1.59 0.96
CA ASN A 199 2.75 1.82 -0.49
C ASN A 199 1.73 1.06 -1.37
N ARG A 200 0.51 0.85 -0.87
CA ARG A 200 -0.54 0.09 -1.58
C ARG A 200 -1.15 0.82 -2.76
N GLN A 201 -1.04 2.14 -2.78
CA GLN A 201 -1.58 3.02 -3.81
C GLN A 201 -3.03 2.65 -4.22
N PRO A 202 -4.00 2.66 -3.28
CA PRO A 202 -5.35 2.12 -3.52
C PRO A 202 -6.25 3.09 -4.32
N TRP A 203 -5.67 3.85 -5.24
CA TRP A 203 -6.36 4.88 -6.01
C TRP A 203 -6.84 4.29 -7.34
N HIS A 204 -8.03 4.72 -7.78
CA HIS A 204 -8.52 4.45 -9.12
C HIS A 204 -9.07 5.75 -9.70
N VAL A 205 -8.58 6.15 -10.88
CA VAL A 205 -8.93 7.41 -11.51
C VAL A 205 -9.90 7.16 -12.66
N TYR A 206 -11.08 7.75 -12.56
CA TYR A 206 -12.07 7.75 -13.64
C TYR A 206 -12.01 9.09 -14.38
N TYR A 207 -11.74 9.04 -15.68
CA TYR A 207 -11.79 10.21 -16.55
C TYR A 207 -13.08 10.19 -17.38
N ILE A 208 -13.92 11.23 -17.20
CA ILE A 208 -15.19 11.38 -17.91
C ILE A 208 -15.10 12.62 -18.79
N SER A 209 -15.10 12.43 -20.10
CA SER A 209 -14.97 13.51 -21.10
C SER A 209 -16.29 13.86 -21.79
N ASP A 210 -17.33 13.04 -21.62
CA ASP A 210 -18.63 13.24 -22.26
C ASP A 210 -19.57 14.03 -21.35
N ARG A 211 -19.92 15.24 -21.79
CA ARG A 211 -20.87 16.11 -21.06
C ARG A 211 -22.26 15.51 -20.92
N LYS A 212 -22.66 14.55 -21.78
CA LYS A 212 -23.98 13.89 -21.70
C LYS A 212 -24.05 12.79 -20.64
N LYS A 213 -22.93 12.42 -20.01
CA LYS A 213 -22.86 11.39 -18.95
C LYS A 213 -22.69 11.96 -17.54
N ASN A 214 -22.83 13.27 -17.37
CA ASN A 214 -22.88 13.96 -16.08
C ASN A 214 -24.28 14.48 -15.79
#